data_AF-A0A957GJK1-F1
#
_entry.id   AF-A0A957GJK1-F1
#
_cell.length_a   1.000
_cell.length_b   1.000
_cell.length_c   1.000
_cell.angle_alpha   90.00
_cell.angle_beta   90.00
_cell.angle_gamma   90.00
#
_symmetry.space_group_name_H-M   'P 1'
#
loop_
_entity.id
_entity.type
_entity.pdbx_description
1 polymer ?
#
loop_
_entity_poly.entity_id
_entity_poly.type
_entity_poly.pdbx_seq_one_letter_code
_entity_poly.pdbx_strand_id
1 'polypeptide(L)'
;AGVTKHTSTFRRTTAGSGSTSNPYLSTDSDRTIEPHGSLEESWFGLKVDITPGIRQRAETAVLGEHSCLVLAPEDLLLHLCLHFCFHLIQGSPSLVQLADLLTVCQKQTIHWDLFVQRAVAHEAASFALAGLHLAVNLLNAPVPTAVFVNLNRATPAPMQHYAESLTLRYVLERSQQKPLTTVWQRVQRGFLDRAETARWAANWQGRWRVWRTLLQPNRTDTGQLIVQRIRGSS
;
A
#
# COMPACT_ATOMS: atom_id res chain seq x y z
N ALA A 1 -5.28 -16.89 -13.57
CA ALA A 1 -5.87 -15.66 -14.11
C ALA A 1 -5.67 -14.57 -13.06
N GLY A 2 -4.71 -13.68 -13.29
CA GLY A 2 -4.28 -12.69 -12.30
C GLY A 2 -5.16 -11.45 -12.34
N VAL A 3 -5.83 -11.14 -11.24
CA VAL A 3 -6.43 -9.83 -11.04
C VAL A 3 -5.31 -8.92 -10.55
N THR A 4 -4.90 -8.00 -11.41
CA THR A 4 -3.90 -6.96 -11.09
C THR A 4 -4.65 -5.76 -10.54
N LYS A 5 -4.21 -5.25 -9.39
CA LYS A 5 -4.65 -3.99 -8.80
C LYS A 5 -4.30 -2.86 -9.78
N HIS A 6 -5.28 -2.03 -10.17
CA HIS A 6 -5.19 -0.56 -10.25
C HIS A 6 -6.32 0.08 -11.10
N THR A 7 -6.92 1.12 -10.50
CA THR A 7 -7.51 2.32 -11.11
C THR A 7 -8.72 2.17 -12.05
N SER A 8 -9.93 2.26 -11.48
CA SER A 8 -11.06 2.85 -12.20
C SER A 8 -11.94 3.67 -11.26
N THR A 9 -11.49 4.86 -10.87
CA THR A 9 -12.42 5.89 -10.38
C THR A 9 -12.99 6.57 -11.62
N PHE A 10 -14.19 6.16 -12.05
CA PHE A 10 -14.91 6.88 -13.09
C PHE A 10 -15.88 7.88 -12.46
N ARG A 11 -15.91 9.10 -12.99
CA ARG A 11 -16.99 10.07 -12.79
C ARG A 11 -17.36 10.65 -14.16
N ARG A 12 -18.64 10.65 -14.52
CA ARG A 12 -19.14 11.48 -15.64
C ARG A 12 -20.59 11.90 -15.43
N THR A 13 -20.98 12.92 -16.19
CA THR A 13 -21.55 14.18 -15.70
C THR A 13 -23.08 14.26 -15.70
N THR A 14 -23.79 13.15 -15.85
CA THR A 14 -25.25 13.17 -15.97
C THR A 14 -25.83 11.99 -15.21
N ALA A 15 -26.50 12.31 -14.10
CA ALA A 15 -27.42 11.41 -13.43
C ALA A 15 -28.41 10.79 -14.42
N GLY A 16 -28.67 9.49 -14.27
CA GLY A 16 -29.65 8.74 -15.07
C GLY A 16 -29.52 7.23 -14.84
N SER A 17 -30.59 6.67 -14.28
CA SER A 17 -30.82 5.33 -13.71
C SER A 17 -30.31 4.09 -14.47
N GLY A 18 -29.67 3.19 -13.72
CA GLY A 18 -30.01 1.76 -13.72
C GLY A 18 -29.09 0.78 -14.46
N SER A 19 -28.72 -0.30 -13.75
CA SER A 19 -28.07 -1.55 -14.18
C SER A 19 -26.59 -1.45 -14.59
N THR A 20 -25.70 -1.60 -13.59
CA THR A 20 -24.29 -1.93 -13.87
C THR A 20 -24.14 -3.42 -14.16
N SER A 21 -23.25 -3.81 -15.09
CA SER A 21 -22.89 -5.22 -15.32
C SER A 21 -21.97 -5.80 -14.24
N ASN A 22 -21.68 -5.03 -13.18
CA ASN A 22 -20.88 -5.43 -12.04
C ASN A 22 -21.83 -5.80 -10.89
N PRO A 23 -22.00 -7.08 -10.56
CA PRO A 23 -22.98 -7.52 -9.55
C PRO A 23 -22.66 -7.03 -8.13
N TYR A 24 -21.52 -6.36 -7.92
CA TYR A 24 -21.08 -5.86 -6.61
C TYR A 24 -21.22 -4.35 -6.44
N LEU A 25 -21.76 -3.63 -7.43
CA LEU A 25 -22.06 -2.20 -7.33
C LEU A 25 -23.57 -2.00 -7.23
N SER A 26 -24.04 -1.48 -6.08
CA SER A 26 -25.39 -0.96 -5.96
C SER A 26 -25.51 0.31 -6.82
N THR A 27 -26.55 0.37 -7.65
CA THR A 27 -26.88 1.55 -8.46
C THR A 27 -27.42 2.71 -7.62
N ASP A 28 -27.76 2.46 -6.36
CA ASP A 28 -28.42 3.40 -5.45
C ASP A 28 -27.52 3.86 -4.30
N SER A 29 -26.37 3.23 -4.05
CA SER A 29 -25.55 3.54 -2.88
C SER A 29 -24.62 4.72 -3.11
N ASP A 30 -24.73 5.71 -2.24
CA ASP A 30 -23.79 6.83 -1.99
C ASP A 30 -22.40 6.37 -1.49
N ARG A 31 -22.10 5.08 -1.53
CA ARG A 31 -20.89 4.47 -0.96
C ARG A 31 -20.08 3.74 -2.02
N THR A 32 -18.78 3.97 -1.98
CA THR A 32 -17.81 3.25 -2.81
C THR A 32 -17.59 1.85 -2.25
N ILE A 33 -17.72 0.83 -3.09
CA ILE A 33 -17.29 -0.54 -2.79
C ILE A 33 -16.09 -0.85 -3.69
N GLU A 34 -14.97 -1.26 -3.10
CA GLU A 34 -13.75 -1.64 -3.82
C GLU A 34 -13.55 -3.17 -3.73
N PRO A 35 -13.99 -3.95 -4.73
CA PRO A 35 -13.82 -5.40 -4.70
C PRO A 35 -12.35 -5.77 -4.97
N HIS A 36 -11.79 -6.61 -4.08
CA HIS A 36 -10.41 -7.10 -4.19
C HIS A 36 -10.37 -8.62 -4.42
N GLY A 37 -9.73 -9.05 -5.51
CA GLY A 37 -9.41 -10.46 -5.76
C GLY A 37 -8.14 -10.93 -5.03
N SER A 38 -7.27 -9.98 -4.68
CA SER A 38 -6.02 -10.18 -3.95
C SER A 38 -5.75 -8.96 -3.07
N LEU A 39 -4.95 -9.16 -2.01
CA LEU A 39 -4.36 -8.10 -1.18
C LEU A 39 -2.91 -7.83 -1.56
N GLU A 40 -2.54 -8.14 -2.81
CA GLU A 40 -1.24 -7.81 -3.36
C GLU A 40 -1.12 -6.30 -3.56
N GLU A 41 -0.04 -5.73 -3.06
CA GLU A 41 0.37 -4.37 -3.35
C GLU A 41 1.53 -4.36 -4.34
N SER A 42 1.46 -3.49 -5.34
CA SER A 42 2.54 -3.36 -6.32
C SER A 42 2.72 -1.93 -6.80
N TRP A 43 3.99 -1.52 -6.94
CA TRP A 43 4.40 -0.20 -7.38
C TRP A 43 5.80 -0.25 -7.99
N PHE A 44 5.98 0.28 -9.20
CA PHE A 44 7.24 0.18 -9.96
C PHE A 44 7.97 -1.15 -9.82
N GLY A 45 7.30 -2.30 -9.97
CA GLY A 45 7.95 -3.62 -9.88
C GLY A 45 8.29 -4.12 -8.47
N LEU A 46 8.17 -3.28 -7.43
CA LEU A 46 8.01 -3.74 -6.04
C LEU A 46 6.66 -4.43 -5.94
N LYS A 47 6.64 -5.58 -5.28
CA LYS A 47 5.46 -6.41 -5.11
C LYS A 47 5.54 -7.11 -3.76
N VAL A 48 4.47 -7.05 -3.00
CA VAL A 48 4.29 -7.79 -1.76
C VAL A 48 2.89 -8.40 -1.79
N ASP A 49 2.78 -9.70 -1.55
CA ASP A 49 1.51 -10.43 -1.62
C ASP A 49 1.24 -11.17 -0.30
N ILE A 50 0.25 -10.66 0.44
CA ILE A 50 -0.25 -11.28 1.66
C ILE A 50 -1.52 -12.11 1.44
N THR A 51 -1.99 -12.24 0.20
CA THR A 51 -3.21 -12.99 -0.14
C THR A 51 -3.19 -14.47 0.27
N PRO A 52 -2.07 -15.20 0.17
CA PRO A 52 -2.07 -16.63 0.46
C PRO A 52 -2.55 -16.95 1.88
N GLY A 53 -3.60 -17.77 1.96
CA GLY A 53 -4.15 -18.27 3.22
C GLY A 53 -5.11 -17.35 3.97
N ILE A 54 -5.33 -16.09 3.53
CA ILE A 54 -6.18 -15.14 4.28
C ILE A 54 -7.63 -15.60 4.39
N ARG A 55 -8.14 -16.28 3.35
CA ARG A 55 -9.54 -16.73 3.30
C ARG A 55 -9.80 -17.84 4.31
N GLN A 56 -8.83 -18.73 4.48
CA GLN A 56 -8.90 -19.84 5.43
C GLN A 56 -8.81 -19.35 6.88
N ARG A 57 -8.20 -18.19 7.10
CA ARG A 57 -8.03 -17.55 8.41
C ARG A 57 -9.06 -16.47 8.68
N ALA A 58 -9.99 -16.22 7.75
CA ALA A 58 -10.99 -15.19 7.94
C ALA A 58 -11.85 -15.50 9.18
N GLU A 59 -12.17 -14.45 9.93
CA GLU A 59 -12.97 -14.53 11.13
C GLU A 59 -14.39 -14.05 10.85
N THR A 60 -15.34 -14.46 11.68
CA THR A 60 -16.71 -13.97 11.60
C THR A 60 -16.88 -12.72 12.47
N ALA A 61 -17.41 -11.65 11.88
CA ALA A 61 -17.84 -10.45 12.59
C ALA A 61 -19.31 -10.17 12.32
N VAL A 62 -19.96 -9.46 13.24
CA VAL A 62 -21.36 -9.02 13.09
C VAL A 62 -21.36 -7.54 12.74
N LEU A 63 -21.97 -7.20 11.59
CA LEU A 63 -22.18 -5.83 11.13
C LEU A 63 -23.69 -5.57 11.06
N GLY A 64 -24.21 -4.81 12.03
CA GLY A 64 -25.66 -4.67 12.22
C GLY A 64 -26.27 -6.01 12.60
N GLU A 65 -27.19 -6.51 11.78
CA GLU A 65 -27.85 -7.81 11.96
C GLU A 65 -27.20 -8.93 11.12
N HIS A 66 -26.14 -8.61 10.38
CA HIS A 66 -25.55 -9.54 9.43
C HIS A 66 -24.23 -10.12 9.94
N SER A 67 -24.11 -11.44 9.83
CA SER A 67 -22.84 -12.15 9.99
C SER A 67 -22.03 -12.06 8.70
N CYS A 68 -20.77 -11.65 8.80
CA CYS A 68 -19.86 -11.48 7.67
C CYS A 68 -18.46 -12.02 7.99
N LEU A 69 -17.73 -12.38 6.95
CA LEU A 69 -16.32 -12.74 7.07
C LEU A 69 -15.45 -11.48 6.97
N VAL A 70 -14.52 -11.34 7.90
CA VAL A 70 -13.51 -10.29 7.97
C VAL A 70 -12.11 -10.90 8.03
N LEU A 71 -11.09 -10.10 7.77
CA LEU A 71 -9.71 -10.55 7.97
C LEU A 71 -9.46 -10.84 9.46
N ALA A 72 -8.71 -11.89 9.77
CA ALA A 72 -8.15 -12.06 11.11
C ALA A 72 -7.36 -10.81 11.51
N PRO A 73 -7.32 -10.44 12.81
CA PRO A 73 -6.63 -9.24 13.28
C PRO A 73 -5.20 -9.08 12.80
N GLU A 74 -4.40 -10.16 12.76
CA GLU A 74 -3.01 -10.08 12.30
C GLU A 74 -2.91 -9.85 10.78
N ASP A 75 -3.83 -10.43 10.00
CA ASP A 75 -3.87 -10.24 8.54
C ASP A 75 -4.36 -8.82 8.20
N LEU A 76 -5.36 -8.32 8.94
CA LEU A 76 -5.83 -6.94 8.82
C LEU A 76 -4.71 -5.95 9.16
N LEU A 77 -4.03 -6.13 10.30
CA LEU A 77 -2.95 -5.24 10.71
C LEU A 77 -1.81 -5.24 9.69
N LEU A 78 -1.43 -6.41 9.18
CA LEU A 78 -0.39 -6.54 8.16
C LEU A 78 -0.80 -5.85 6.86
N HIS A 79 -2.05 -6.03 6.44
CA HIS A 79 -2.61 -5.33 5.29
C HIS A 79 -2.55 -3.81 5.46
N LEU A 80 -2.97 -3.28 6.61
CA LEU A 80 -2.93 -1.85 6.88
C LEU A 80 -1.51 -1.29 6.87
N CYS A 81 -0.53 -2.02 7.44
CA CYS A 81 0.88 -1.62 7.40
C CYS A 81 1.39 -1.52 5.96
N LEU A 82 1.11 -2.55 5.15
CA LEU A 82 1.48 -2.57 3.73
C LEU A 82 0.80 -1.44 2.97
N HIS A 83 -0.50 -1.33 3.10
CA HIS A 83 -1.32 -0.35 2.39
C HIS A 83 -0.84 1.09 2.68
N PHE A 84 -0.66 1.42 3.96
CA PHE A 84 -0.11 2.71 4.37
C PHE A 84 1.28 2.97 3.78
N CYS A 85 2.20 2.01 3.89
CA CYS A 85 3.56 2.17 3.36
C CYS A 85 3.57 2.31 1.83
N PHE A 86 2.70 1.61 1.09
CA PHE A 86 2.57 1.80 -0.36
C PHE A 86 2.06 3.19 -0.72
N HIS A 87 1.08 3.72 0.02
CA HIS A 87 0.65 5.11 -0.13
C HIS A 87 1.78 6.10 0.22
N LEU A 88 2.58 5.81 1.23
CA LEU A 88 3.77 6.61 1.56
C LEU A 88 4.81 6.60 0.42
N ILE A 89 5.07 5.43 -0.20
CA ILE A 89 5.95 5.25 -1.36
C ILE A 89 5.40 5.95 -2.61
N GLN A 90 4.09 5.97 -2.77
CA GLN A 90 3.40 6.67 -3.86
C GLN A 90 3.35 8.19 -3.64
N GLY A 91 3.55 8.65 -2.41
CA GLY A 91 3.44 10.07 -2.08
C GLY A 91 2.01 10.54 -1.85
N SER A 92 1.13 9.63 -1.47
CA SER A 92 -0.26 9.90 -1.13
C SER A 92 -0.66 9.28 0.23
N PRO A 93 0.18 9.35 1.28
CA PRO A 93 -0.22 8.82 2.58
C PRO A 93 -1.41 9.59 3.15
N SER A 94 -2.31 8.89 3.84
CA SER A 94 -3.41 9.49 4.59
C SER A 94 -3.20 9.27 6.09
N LEU A 95 -3.45 10.30 6.91
CA LEU A 95 -3.41 10.16 8.36
C LEU A 95 -4.50 9.21 8.89
N VAL A 96 -5.60 9.04 8.14
CA VAL A 96 -6.64 8.06 8.47
C VAL A 96 -6.06 6.65 8.52
N GLN A 97 -5.14 6.30 7.63
CA GLN A 97 -4.49 4.97 7.61
C GLN A 97 -3.65 4.71 8.87
N LEU A 98 -3.04 5.75 9.45
CA LEU A 98 -2.34 5.64 10.75
C LEU A 98 -3.35 5.49 11.91
N ALA A 99 -4.48 6.20 11.85
CA ALA A 99 -5.55 6.04 12.83
C ALA A 99 -6.18 4.64 12.78
N ASP A 100 -6.27 4.02 11.59
CA ASP A 100 -6.72 2.64 11.44
C ASP A 100 -5.75 1.67 12.13
N LEU A 101 -4.43 1.85 11.95
CA LEU A 101 -3.41 1.08 12.66
C LEU A 101 -3.54 1.21 14.18
N LEU A 102 -3.71 2.44 14.70
CA LEU A 102 -3.95 2.67 16.13
C LEU A 102 -5.20 1.91 16.60
N THR A 103 -6.30 2.06 15.85
CA THR A 103 -7.61 1.49 16.20
C THR A 103 -7.54 -0.03 16.27
N VAL A 104 -6.92 -0.68 15.28
CA VAL A 104 -6.73 -2.13 15.29
C VAL A 104 -5.86 -2.57 16.47
N CYS A 105 -4.74 -1.88 16.73
CA CYS A 105 -3.88 -2.18 17.88
C CYS A 105 -4.59 -2.05 19.24
N GLN A 106 -5.56 -1.14 19.36
CA GLN A 106 -6.28 -0.91 20.62
C GLN A 106 -7.50 -1.81 20.80
N LYS A 107 -8.21 -2.13 19.71
CA LYS A 107 -9.54 -2.74 19.76
C LYS A 107 -9.53 -4.23 19.48
N GLN A 108 -8.48 -4.75 18.86
CA GLN A 108 -8.39 -6.15 18.50
C GLN A 108 -7.40 -6.90 19.40
N THR A 109 -7.69 -8.16 19.67
CA THR A 109 -6.73 -9.07 20.30
C THR A 109 -5.78 -9.57 19.23
N ILE A 110 -4.53 -9.11 19.26
CA ILE A 110 -3.51 -9.48 18.27
C ILE A 110 -2.57 -10.51 18.87
N HIS A 111 -2.43 -11.66 18.21
CA HIS A 111 -1.37 -12.62 18.49
C HIS A 111 -0.07 -12.14 17.85
N TRP A 112 0.67 -11.30 18.58
CA TRP A 112 1.86 -10.61 18.06
C TRP A 112 2.95 -11.51 17.47
N ASP A 113 3.18 -12.68 18.07
CA ASP A 113 4.14 -13.66 17.51
C ASP A 113 3.67 -14.19 16.14
N LEU A 114 2.36 -14.42 15.99
CA LEU A 114 1.77 -14.86 14.74
C LEU A 114 1.78 -13.74 13.69
N PHE A 115 1.51 -12.50 14.09
CA PHE A 115 1.66 -11.32 13.23
C PHE A 115 3.08 -11.21 12.66
N VAL A 116 4.10 -11.32 13.53
CA VAL A 116 5.50 -11.29 13.09
C VAL A 116 5.80 -12.45 12.14
N GLN A 117 5.41 -13.68 12.50
CA GLN A 117 5.63 -14.85 11.64
C GLN A 117 5.03 -14.64 10.24
N ARG A 118 3.81 -14.11 10.14
CA ARG A 118 3.15 -13.81 8.87
C ARG A 118 3.87 -12.69 8.11
N ALA A 119 4.24 -11.61 8.78
CA ALA A 119 4.99 -10.52 8.17
C ALA A 119 6.31 -11.02 7.55
N VAL A 120 7.02 -11.93 8.23
CA VAL A 120 8.25 -12.55 7.71
C VAL A 120 7.95 -13.48 6.53
N ALA A 121 6.96 -14.37 6.67
CA ALA A 121 6.60 -15.34 5.63
C ALA A 121 6.18 -14.67 4.31
N HIS A 122 5.61 -13.47 4.37
CA HIS A 122 5.20 -12.69 3.20
C HIS A 122 6.22 -11.64 2.75
N GLU A 123 7.47 -11.67 3.25
CA GLU A 123 8.51 -10.67 2.96
C GLU A 123 8.06 -9.22 3.27
N ALA A 124 7.14 -9.06 4.22
CA ALA A 124 6.47 -7.82 4.58
C ALA A 124 7.00 -7.19 5.90
N ALA A 125 8.01 -7.79 6.53
CA ALA A 125 8.54 -7.34 7.83
C ALA A 125 8.96 -5.87 7.86
N SER A 126 9.57 -5.37 6.78
CA SER A 126 9.99 -3.96 6.68
C SER A 126 8.80 -2.98 6.65
N PHE A 127 7.67 -3.40 6.06
CA PHE A 127 6.45 -2.61 5.98
C PHE A 127 5.72 -2.62 7.32
N ALA A 128 5.64 -3.78 7.97
CA ALA A 128 5.15 -3.91 9.33
C ALA A 128 5.96 -3.03 10.30
N LEU A 129 7.29 -3.09 10.21
CA LEU A 129 8.19 -2.28 11.04
C LEU A 129 7.91 -0.79 10.88
N ALA A 130 7.92 -0.29 9.64
CA ALA A 130 7.73 1.14 9.37
C ALA A 130 6.32 1.65 9.74
N GLY A 131 5.27 0.88 9.39
CA GLY A 131 3.89 1.22 9.71
C GLY A 131 3.63 1.28 11.22
N LEU A 132 4.07 0.26 11.97
CA LEU A 132 3.92 0.24 13.42
C LEU A 132 4.82 1.28 14.11
N HIS A 133 6.04 1.51 13.62
CA HIS A 133 6.93 2.53 14.17
C HIS A 133 6.28 3.93 14.09
N LEU A 134 5.68 4.28 12.94
CA LEU A 134 4.96 5.54 12.81
C LEU A 134 3.68 5.58 13.66
N ALA A 135 2.92 4.49 13.75
CA ALA A 135 1.72 4.44 14.60
C ALA A 135 2.07 4.61 16.09
N VAL A 136 3.15 4.00 16.56
CA VAL A 136 3.65 4.18 17.93
C VAL A 136 4.12 5.61 18.15
N ASN A 137 5.03 6.11 17.32
CA ASN A 137 5.66 7.41 17.57
C ASN A 137 4.73 8.60 17.39
N LEU A 138 3.73 8.50 16.51
CA LEU A 138 2.82 9.61 16.21
C LEU A 138 1.53 9.55 17.01
N LEU A 139 1.05 8.34 17.32
CA LEU A 139 -0.28 8.13 17.90
C LEU A 139 -0.26 7.28 19.19
N ASN A 140 0.91 6.89 19.68
CA ASN A 140 1.08 6.03 20.87
C ASN A 140 0.32 4.70 20.77
N ALA A 141 0.33 4.07 19.58
CA ALA A 141 -0.26 2.75 19.41
C ALA A 141 0.34 1.73 20.41
N PRO A 142 -0.48 0.85 21.04
CA PRO A 142 -0.01 -0.05 22.09
C PRO A 142 0.66 -1.31 21.52
N VAL A 143 1.79 -1.13 20.83
CA VAL A 143 2.56 -2.23 20.24
C VAL A 143 3.66 -2.68 21.21
N PRO A 144 3.74 -3.97 21.59
CA PRO A 144 4.79 -4.45 22.48
C PRO A 144 6.20 -4.30 21.90
N THR A 145 7.18 -3.90 22.72
CA THR A 145 8.58 -3.73 22.30
C THR A 145 9.17 -4.99 21.66
N ALA A 146 8.77 -6.19 22.12
CA ALA A 146 9.22 -7.46 21.56
C ALA A 146 8.89 -7.62 20.07
N VAL A 147 7.80 -7.01 19.60
CA VAL A 147 7.41 -7.01 18.17
C VAL A 147 8.48 -6.31 17.34
N PHE A 148 8.94 -5.13 17.78
CA PHE A 148 9.99 -4.39 17.09
C PHE A 148 11.32 -5.16 17.07
N VAL A 149 11.70 -5.80 18.17
CA VAL A 149 12.91 -6.65 18.22
C VAL A 149 12.85 -7.75 17.17
N ASN A 150 11.72 -8.44 17.04
CA ASN A 150 11.58 -9.53 16.09
C ASN A 150 11.46 -9.05 14.63
N LEU A 151 10.74 -7.95 14.38
CA LEU A 151 10.67 -7.34 13.04
C LEU A 151 12.02 -6.79 12.57
N ASN A 152 12.80 -6.18 13.48
CA ASN A 152 14.16 -5.74 13.19
C ASN A 152 15.06 -6.92 12.81
N ARG A 153 14.99 -8.04 13.53
CA ARG A 153 15.76 -9.25 13.18
C ARG A 153 15.48 -9.75 11.76
N ALA A 154 14.26 -9.57 11.27
CA ALA A 154 13.84 -9.98 9.93
C ALA A 154 13.97 -8.88 8.86
N THR A 155 14.40 -7.67 9.22
CA THR A 155 14.50 -6.52 8.32
C THR A 155 15.97 -6.19 8.06
N PRO A 156 16.42 -5.93 6.82
CA PRO A 156 17.79 -5.49 6.56
C PRO A 156 18.14 -4.19 7.29
N ALA A 157 19.35 -4.10 7.88
CA ALA A 157 19.77 -2.94 8.69
C ALA A 157 19.55 -1.56 8.03
N PRO A 158 19.83 -1.35 6.72
CA PRO A 158 19.53 -0.06 6.08
C PRO A 158 18.04 0.30 6.11
N MET A 159 17.15 -0.69 6.06
CA MET A 159 15.71 -0.49 6.11
C MET A 159 15.21 -0.29 7.55
N GLN A 160 15.86 -0.90 8.54
CA GLN A 160 15.59 -0.61 9.96
C GLN A 160 15.82 0.87 10.26
N HIS A 161 17.03 1.37 9.96
CA HIS A 161 17.37 2.78 10.15
C HIS A 161 16.47 3.72 9.36
N TYR A 162 16.06 3.32 8.16
CA TYR A 162 15.14 4.12 7.39
C TYR A 162 13.75 4.20 8.05
N ALA A 163 13.20 3.07 8.50
CA ALA A 163 11.92 3.04 9.23
C ALA A 163 11.97 3.92 10.49
N GLU A 164 13.07 3.84 11.25
CA GLU A 164 13.32 4.66 12.45
C GLU A 164 13.41 6.16 12.13
N SER A 165 13.90 6.53 10.94
CA SER A 165 13.99 7.93 10.51
C SER A 165 12.65 8.53 10.05
N LEU A 166 11.59 7.73 9.89
CA LEU A 166 10.30 8.22 9.44
C LEU A 166 9.64 9.07 10.53
N THR A 167 9.26 10.29 10.18
CA THR A 167 8.65 11.27 11.08
C THR A 167 7.33 11.80 10.51
N LEU A 168 6.53 12.50 11.33
CA LEU A 168 5.36 13.24 10.83
C LEU A 168 5.73 14.23 9.73
N ARG A 169 6.88 14.93 9.88
CA ARG A 169 7.37 15.86 8.86
C ARG A 169 7.55 15.16 7.52
N TYR A 170 8.19 13.99 7.52
CA TYR A 170 8.37 13.19 6.31
C TYR A 170 7.01 12.80 5.69
N VAL A 171 6.06 12.31 6.49
CA VAL A 171 4.72 11.94 6.00
C VAL A 171 4.01 13.15 5.36
N LEU A 172 4.06 14.31 5.99
CA LEU A 172 3.45 15.55 5.47
C LEU A 172 4.13 16.02 4.19
N GLU A 173 5.45 16.06 4.14
CA GLU A 173 6.21 16.42 2.92
C GLU A 173 5.87 15.48 1.76
N ARG A 174 5.70 14.18 2.05
CA ARG A 174 5.31 13.20 1.05
C ARG A 174 3.91 13.45 0.51
N SER A 175 2.97 13.98 1.29
CA SER A 175 1.62 14.34 0.84
C SER A 175 1.54 15.66 0.05
N GLN A 176 2.53 16.55 0.21
CA GLN A 176 2.51 17.91 -0.36
C GLN A 176 3.37 18.06 -1.62
N GLN A 177 3.21 17.14 -2.57
CA GLN A 177 4.06 17.12 -3.76
C GLN A 177 3.64 18.21 -4.75
N LYS A 178 4.63 19.00 -5.19
CA LYS A 178 4.39 20.03 -6.19
C LYS A 178 3.91 19.41 -7.51
N PRO A 179 2.94 20.03 -8.21
CA PRO A 179 2.55 19.60 -9.54
C PRO A 179 3.73 19.54 -10.50
N LEU A 180 3.79 18.49 -11.32
CA LEU A 180 4.84 18.31 -12.32
C LEU A 180 4.46 19.07 -13.60
N THR A 181 5.07 20.24 -13.81
CA THR A 181 4.79 21.14 -14.94
C THR A 181 5.71 20.91 -16.13
N THR A 182 6.89 20.29 -15.93
CA THR A 182 7.85 20.06 -17.02
C THR A 182 8.18 18.58 -17.22
N VAL A 183 8.63 18.22 -18.43
CA VAL A 183 9.10 16.84 -18.73
C VAL A 183 10.30 16.49 -17.85
N TRP A 184 11.22 17.43 -17.64
CA TRP A 184 12.38 17.22 -16.77
C TRP A 184 11.97 16.89 -15.33
N GLN A 185 11.02 17.63 -14.77
CA GLN A 185 10.47 17.33 -13.44
C GLN A 185 9.88 15.92 -13.37
N ARG A 186 9.18 15.47 -14.42
CA ARG A 186 8.62 14.09 -14.48
C ARG A 186 9.70 13.03 -14.55
N VAL A 187 10.77 13.25 -15.32
CA VAL A 187 11.91 12.33 -15.39
C VAL A 187 12.62 12.25 -14.04
N GLN A 188 12.95 13.41 -13.45
CA GLN A 188 13.56 13.48 -12.12
C GLN A 188 12.68 12.79 -11.07
N ARG A 189 11.38 13.07 -11.09
CA ARG A 189 10.41 12.47 -10.18
C ARG A 189 10.34 10.94 -10.34
N GLY A 190 10.27 10.45 -11.58
CA GLY A 190 10.25 9.01 -11.85
C GLY A 190 11.51 8.27 -11.43
N PHE A 191 12.68 8.93 -11.43
CA PHE A 191 13.91 8.39 -10.87
C PHE A 191 13.85 8.35 -9.34
N LEU A 192 13.45 9.46 -8.70
CA LEU A 192 13.33 9.55 -7.24
C LEU A 192 12.32 8.54 -6.68
N ASP A 193 11.16 8.39 -7.31
CA ASP A 193 10.13 7.44 -6.87
C ASP A 193 10.61 5.99 -6.98
N ARG A 194 11.44 5.65 -7.99
CA ARG A 194 12.07 4.33 -8.09
C ARG A 194 13.18 4.12 -7.09
N ALA A 195 13.98 5.13 -6.81
CA ALA A 195 14.98 5.08 -5.75
C ALA A 195 14.32 4.85 -4.39
N GLU A 196 13.21 5.55 -4.13
CA GLU A 196 12.37 5.33 -2.95
C GLU A 196 11.82 3.90 -2.95
N THR A 197 11.13 3.48 -4.01
CA THR A 197 10.53 2.14 -4.12
C THR A 197 11.56 1.01 -3.96
N ALA A 198 12.76 1.15 -4.55
CA ALA A 198 13.82 0.16 -4.46
C ALA A 198 14.37 0.03 -3.02
N ARG A 199 14.27 1.07 -2.19
CA ARG A 199 14.66 1.00 -0.78
C ARG A 199 13.84 -0.04 -0.02
N TRP A 200 12.55 -0.16 -0.34
CA TRP A 200 11.58 -1.06 0.29
C TRP A 200 11.66 -2.51 -0.22
N ALA A 201 12.46 -2.80 -1.24
CA ALA A 201 12.61 -4.16 -1.72
C ALA A 201 13.38 -5.03 -0.71
N ALA A 202 12.83 -6.20 -0.38
CA ALA A 202 13.41 -7.14 0.58
C ALA A 202 14.81 -7.66 0.17
N ASN A 203 15.09 -7.72 -1.13
CA ASN A 203 16.33 -8.25 -1.67
C ASN A 203 16.77 -7.55 -2.97
N TRP A 204 17.99 -7.87 -3.43
CA TRP A 204 18.58 -7.27 -4.63
C TRP A 204 17.75 -7.55 -5.90
N GLN A 205 17.11 -8.72 -6.00
CA GLN A 205 16.26 -9.07 -7.15
C GLN A 205 15.03 -8.16 -7.21
N GLY A 206 14.42 -7.87 -6.05
CA GLY A 206 13.38 -6.85 -5.92
C GLY A 206 13.85 -5.47 -6.38
N ARG A 207 15.03 -5.02 -5.92
CA ARG A 207 15.63 -3.75 -6.36
C ARG A 207 15.83 -3.71 -7.87
N TRP A 208 16.34 -4.79 -8.45
CA TRP A 208 16.53 -4.90 -9.88
C TRP A 208 15.21 -4.85 -10.66
N ARG A 209 14.16 -5.54 -10.18
CA ARG A 209 12.81 -5.45 -10.75
C ARG A 209 12.31 -4.01 -10.78
N VAL A 210 12.59 -3.23 -9.73
CA VAL A 210 12.23 -1.81 -9.67
C VAL A 210 12.94 -1.00 -10.74
N TRP A 211 14.28 -1.08 -10.79
CA TRP A 211 15.06 -0.31 -11.76
C TRP A 211 14.79 -0.72 -13.21
N ARG A 212 14.51 -2.00 -13.47
CA ARG A 212 14.15 -2.49 -14.81
C ARG A 212 12.89 -1.80 -15.37
N THR A 213 12.01 -1.25 -14.52
CA THR A 213 10.83 -0.49 -15.01
C THR A 213 11.20 0.83 -15.68
N LEU A 214 12.45 1.33 -15.57
CA LEU A 214 12.92 2.46 -16.39
C LEU A 214 13.07 2.07 -17.87
N LEU A 215 13.44 0.82 -18.14
CA LEU A 215 13.65 0.31 -19.49
C LEU A 215 12.34 -0.09 -20.18
N GLN A 216 11.19 0.15 -19.54
CA GLN A 216 9.85 -0.16 -20.06
C GLN A 216 9.08 1.14 -20.35
N PRO A 217 9.49 1.93 -21.37
CA PRO A 217 8.92 3.25 -21.63
C PRO A 217 7.41 3.20 -21.91
N ASN A 218 6.91 2.11 -22.49
CA ASN A 218 5.48 1.85 -22.72
C ASN A 218 4.63 1.71 -21.45
N ARG A 219 5.25 1.55 -20.27
CA ARG A 219 4.59 1.44 -18.97
C ARG A 219 4.85 2.65 -18.06
N THR A 220 5.38 3.74 -18.61
CA THR A 220 5.61 4.98 -17.87
C THR A 220 4.80 6.11 -18.48
N ASP A 221 4.16 6.93 -17.65
CA ASP A 221 3.43 8.14 -18.09
C ASP A 221 4.30 9.04 -18.96
N THR A 222 5.60 9.15 -18.63
CA THR A 222 6.58 9.91 -19.42
C THR A 222 6.77 9.34 -20.82
N GLY A 223 6.90 8.01 -20.96
CA GLY A 223 7.05 7.38 -22.27
C GLY A 223 5.79 7.52 -23.12
N GLN A 224 4.61 7.42 -22.52
CA GLN A 224 3.34 7.66 -23.22
C GLN A 224 3.22 9.12 -23.71
N LEU A 225 3.62 10.10 -22.89
CA LEU A 225 3.63 11.52 -23.27
C LEU A 225 4.65 11.85 -24.36
N ILE A 226 5.85 11.24 -24.32
CA ILE A 226 6.86 11.41 -25.37
C ILE A 226 6.35 10.81 -26.69
N VAL A 227 5.77 9.61 -26.65
CA VAL A 227 5.16 8.98 -27.82
C VAL A 227 4.00 9.82 -28.38
N GLN A 228 3.17 10.40 -27.51
CA GLN A 228 2.09 11.31 -27.92
C GLN A 228 2.63 12.60 -28.57
N ARG A 229 3.69 13.21 -28.02
CA ARG A 229 4.33 14.39 -28.65
C ARG A 229 4.92 14.06 -30.02
N ILE A 230 5.61 12.93 -30.14
CA ILE A 230 6.20 12.51 -31.42
C ILE A 230 5.09 12.24 -32.46
N ARG A 231 3.99 11.60 -32.07
CA ARG A 231 2.85 11.30 -32.96
C ARG A 231 1.95 12.50 -33.27
N GLY A 232 1.89 13.50 -32.39
CA GLY A 232 1.10 14.73 -32.58
C GLY A 232 1.84 15.84 -33.34
N SER A 233 3.09 15.60 -33.74
CA SER A 233 3.91 16.53 -34.54
C SER A 233 4.02 16.09 -36.01
N SER A 234 3.15 15.20 -36.46
CA SER A 234 3.09 14.64 -37.83
C SER A 234 1.93 15.25 -38.61
#